data_AF-A0A812N8S9-F1
#
_entry.id   AF-A0A812N8S9-F1
#
_cell.length_a   1.000
_cell.length_b   1.000
_cell.length_c   1.000
_cell.angle_alpha   90.00
_cell.angle_beta   90.00
_cell.angle_gamma   90.00
#
_symmetry.space_group_name_H-M   'P 1'
#
loop_
_entity.id
_entity.type
_entity.pdbx_description
1 polymer ?
#
loop_
_entity_poly.entity_id
_entity_poly.type
_entity_poly.pdbx_seq_one_letter_code
_entity_poly.pdbx_strand_id
1 'polypeptide(L)' 'MFDDAAMAAKLPAAVVQRFNECLITGAPTTEEDQKAISEAIFEWAWERGAIDFAHWFFPLRGSLAET' A
#
# COMPACT_ATOMS: atom_id res chain seq x y z
N MET A 1 -5.97 2.99 10.83
CA MET A 1 -5.72 2.89 9.38
C MET A 1 -4.25 3.19 9.16
N PHE A 2 -3.62 2.56 8.17
CA PHE A 2 -2.26 2.92 7.78
C PHE A 2 -2.37 4.09 6.78
N ASP A 3 -2.32 5.31 7.30
CA ASP A 3 -2.48 6.56 6.56
C ASP A 3 -1.13 7.28 6.38
N ASP A 4 -1.13 8.46 5.75
CA ASP A 4 0.08 9.24 5.50
C ASP A 4 0.87 9.57 6.79
N ALA A 5 0.16 9.78 7.90
CA ALA A 5 0.80 10.04 9.19
C ALA A 5 1.47 8.77 9.74
N ALA A 6 0.81 7.61 9.64
CA ALA A 6 1.38 6.33 10.01
C ALA A 6 2.59 5.96 9.14
N MET A 7 2.51 6.23 7.83
CA MET A 7 3.63 6.06 6.90
C MET A 7 4.80 6.95 7.27
N ALA A 8 4.58 8.25 7.49
CA ALA A 8 5.63 9.19 7.86
C ALA A 8 6.31 8.87 9.20
N ALA A 9 5.62 8.18 10.11
CA ALA A 9 6.17 7.76 11.39
C ALA A 9 7.05 6.50 11.31
N LYS A 10 6.80 5.60 10.35
CA LYS A 10 7.49 4.30 10.22
C LYS A 10 8.50 4.25 9.07
N LEU A 11 8.33 5.06 8.03
CA LEU A 11 9.15 5.03 6.81
C LEU A 11 10.04 6.28 6.69
N PRO A 12 11.20 6.17 6.01
CA PRO A 12 11.99 7.35 5.64
C PRO A 12 11.20 8.29 4.73
N ALA A 13 11.32 9.59 4.95
CA ALA A 13 10.62 10.62 4.17
C ALA A 13 10.84 10.48 2.65
N ALA A 14 12.04 10.07 2.24
CA ALA A 14 12.37 9.86 0.83
C ALA A 14 11.56 8.71 0.19
N VAL A 15 11.28 7.64 0.93
CA VAL A 15 10.47 6.50 0.45
C VAL A 15 9.02 6.95 0.27
N VAL A 16 8.48 7.67 1.25
CA VAL A 16 7.11 8.22 1.21
C VAL A 16 6.94 9.17 0.03
N GLN A 17 7.92 10.05 -0.20
CA GLN A 17 7.88 10.99 -1.32
C GLN A 17 7.89 10.26 -2.67
N ARG A 18 8.81 9.30 -2.87
CA ARG A 18 8.87 8.51 -4.11
C ARG A 18 7.59 7.74 -4.36
N PHE A 19 7.02 7.13 -3.32
CA PHE A 19 5.74 6.43 -3.43
C PHE A 19 4.62 7.37 -3.88
N ASN A 20 4.52 8.56 -3.28
CA ASN A 20 3.52 9.56 -3.68
C ASN A 20 3.72 10.05 -5.12
N GLU A 21 4.95 10.20 -5.58
CA GLU A 21 5.25 10.53 -6.98
C GLU A 21 4.82 9.40 -7.94
N CYS A 22 5.04 8.14 -7.57
CA CYS A 22 4.56 6.97 -8.33
C CYS A 22 3.02 6.93 -8.42
N LEU A 23 2.31 7.30 -7.36
CA LEU A 23 0.84 7.37 -7.37
C LEU A 23 0.31 8.40 -8.38
N ILE A 24 0.98 9.56 -8.50
CA ILE A 24 0.59 10.63 -9.42
C ILE A 24 0.93 10.26 -10.87
N THR A 25 2.12 9.72 -11.08
CA THR A 25 2.65 9.44 -12.43
C THR A 25 2.12 8.14 -13.02
N GLY A 26 1.63 7.22 -12.18
CA GLY A 26 1.31 5.85 -12.59
C GLY A 26 2.56 4.99 -12.87
N ALA A 27 3.75 5.50 -12.54
CA ALA A 27 4.99 4.74 -12.67
C ALA A 27 5.06 3.63 -11.62
N PRO A 28 5.73 2.50 -11.92
CA PRO A 28 5.90 1.44 -10.93
C PRO A 28 6.79 1.91 -9.78
N THR A 29 6.37 1.61 -8.56
CA THR A 29 7.20 1.76 -7.35
C THR A 29 8.38 0.80 -7.43
N THR A 30 9.57 1.23 -7.00
CA THR A 30 10.77 0.37 -7.00
C THR A 30 10.60 -0.84 -6.07
N GLU A 31 11.24 -1.97 -6.37
CA GLU A 31 11.16 -3.17 -5.50
C GLU A 31 11.67 -2.90 -4.08
N GLU A 32 12.70 -2.06 -3.95
CA GLU A 32 13.24 -1.67 -2.64
C GLU A 32 12.22 -0.89 -1.82
N ASP A 33 11.54 0.08 -2.42
CA ASP A 33 10.49 0.86 -1.76
C ASP A 33 9.26 -0.01 -1.46
N GLN A 34 8.86 -0.91 -2.36
CA GLN A 34 7.77 -1.86 -2.12
C GLN A 34 8.05 -2.75 -0.90
N LYS A 35 9.29 -3.24 -0.77
CA LYS A 35 9.70 -4.07 0.36
C LYS A 35 9.66 -3.28 1.66
N ALA A 36 10.23 -2.07 1.68
CA ALA A 36 10.22 -1.20 2.86
C ALA A 36 8.78 -0.88 3.32
N ILE A 37 7.89 -0.55 2.38
CA ILE A 37 6.47 -0.27 2.68
C ILE A 37 5.77 -1.53 3.22
N SER A 38 6.02 -2.70 2.61
CA SER A 38 5.41 -3.97 3.04
C SER A 38 5.83 -4.36 4.46
N GLU A 39 7.12 -4.22 4.80
CA GLU A 39 7.64 -4.47 6.15
C GLU A 39 7.02 -3.51 7.17
N ALA A 40 6.91 -2.22 6.84
CA ALA A 40 6.30 -1.22 7.71
C ALA A 40 4.79 -1.47 7.95
N ILE A 41 4.04 -1.87 6.92
CA ILE A 41 2.62 -2.23 7.05
C ILE A 41 2.47 -3.47 7.93
N PHE A 42 3.32 -4.48 7.72
CA PHE A 42 3.29 -5.71 8.50
C PHE A 42 3.55 -5.42 9.98
N GLU A 43 4.60 -4.66 10.30
CA GLU A 43 4.92 -4.29 11.68
C GLU A 43 3.78 -3.49 12.33
N TRP A 44 3.24 -2.48 11.63
CA TRP A 44 2.12 -1.67 12.13
C TRP A 44 0.86 -2.49 12.41
N ALA A 45 0.56 -3.47 11.56
CA ALA A 45 -0.60 -4.35 11.70
C ALA A 45 -0.36 -5.38 12.82
N TRP A 46 0.86 -5.91 12.92
CA TRP A 46 1.27 -6.87 13.95
C TRP A 46 1.16 -6.26 15.36
N GLU A 47 1.63 -5.03 15.55
CA GLU A 47 1.49 -4.27 16.80
C GLU A 47 0.01 -4.11 17.23
N ARG A 48 -0.92 -4.25 16.30
CA ARG A 48 -2.36 -4.14 16.51
C ARG A 48 -3.08 -5.50 16.60
N GLY A 49 -2.32 -6.60 16.63
CA GLY A 49 -2.83 -7.96 16.77
C GLY A 49 -3.38 -8.57 15.48
N ALA A 50 -3.03 -8.03 14.31
CA ALA A 50 -3.36 -8.66 13.04
C ALA A 50 -2.56 -9.96 12.87
N ILE A 51 -3.22 -11.02 12.40
CA ILE A 51 -2.64 -12.36 12.22
C ILE A 51 -2.75 -12.88 10.78
N ASP A 52 -3.63 -12.28 9.97
CA ASP A 52 -3.89 -12.66 8.59
C ASP A 52 -3.97 -11.41 7.70
N PHE A 53 -3.59 -11.56 6.43
CA PHE A 53 -3.63 -10.51 5.42
C PHE A 53 -4.39 -10.99 4.19
N ALA A 54 -5.12 -10.07 3.56
CA ALA A 54 -5.88 -10.35 2.35
C ALA A 54 -5.70 -9.23 1.32
N HIS A 55 -5.60 -9.61 0.05
CA HIS A 55 -5.72 -8.67 -1.05
C HIS A 55 -7.20 -8.28 -1.18
N TRP A 56 -7.54 -7.07 -0.73
CA TRP A 56 -8.90 -6.56 -0.83
C TRP A 56 -9.12 -5.90 -2.19
N PHE A 57 -9.93 -6.52 -3.04
CA PHE A 57 -10.33 -5.95 -4.32
C PHE A 57 -11.77 -6.35 -4.67
N PHE A 58 -12.45 -5.49 -5.44
CA PHE A 58 -13.76 -5.82 -5.98
C PHE A 58 -13.57 -6.50 -7.35
N PRO A 59 -13.87 -7.81 -7.49
CA PRO A 59 -13.81 -8.45 -8.79
C PRO A 59 -14.87 -7.86 -9.71
N LEU A 60 -14.48 -7.50 -10.93
CA LEU A 60 -15.44 -7.22 -12.00
C LEU A 60 -16.16 -8.54 -12.35
N ARG A 61 -17.28 -8.82 -11.70
CA ARG A 61 -18.21 -9.86 -12.14
C ARG A 61 -18.92 -9.32 -13.38
N GLY A 62 -18.59 -9.88 -14.55
CA GLY A 62 -18.96 -9.37 -15.86
C GLY A 62 -20.46 -9.41 -16.18
N SER A 63 -21.25 -8.52 -15.59
CA SER A 63 -22.57 -8.14 -16.12
C SER A 63 -22.58 -6.66 -16.48
N LEU A 64 -21.77 -6.32 -17.48
CA LEU A 64 -21.98 -5.17 -18.37
C LEU A 64 -21.73 -5.64 -19.83
N ALA A 65 -22.29 -6.80 -20.17
CA ALA A 65 -22.60 -7.13 -21.56
C ALA A 65 -24.09 -6.80 -21.78
N GLU A 66 -24.35 -5.93 -22.76
CA GLU A 66 -25.65 -5.47 -23.27
C GLU A 66 -26.50 -4.56 -22.35
N THR A 67 -26.46 -3.25 -22.61
CA THR A 67 -27.48 -2.58 -23.47
C THR A 67 -26.92 -1.28 -24.03
#